data_AF-A0A7Y0S4T7-F1
#
_entry.id   AF-A0A7Y0S4T7-F1
#
_cell.length_a   1.000
_cell.length_b   1.000
_cell.length_c   1.000
_cell.angle_alpha   90.00
_cell.angle_beta   90.00
_cell.angle_gamma   90.00
#
_symmetry.space_group_name_H-M   'P 1'
#
loop_
_entity.id
_entity.type
_entity.pdbx_description
1 polymer ?
#
loop_
_entity_poly.entity_id
_entity_poly.type
_entity_poly.pdbx_seq_one_letter_code
_entity_poly.pdbx_strand_id
1 'polypeptide(L)'
;MNDLNRNAKKMDTRFNALIGVIAIVAVLASIYFFSEYKAALGNKTLPEDIKELAGVLGAKGDYYGGLLNPVFGFLSLTALLYTIVLQSRELSLSRQELELTRKEVARSADAQVLSQKALNQQAFENTFFNMLNLRAEIIRNLEVSLPANKLIPGKIDVFKGNSVFNQVMIFLCEGVKDTPFSGSKVEEKFKEFQLQKAEVLGSYFNNLKQILLFIDGYMDLDDKSKRKYANILKGQFSSDEINLLFLHGIDDSSYDQKEFVNLAKKYEIFEFINFKHNDVREKFKQVSKSASNGGNVTTFPALKDRFTFSHLWLAKYSEFDEFDHVTGSAFGSNPGFQFYKYQVRPIESELERIKEKVAKESRLNV
;
A
#
# COMPACT_ATOMS: atom_id res chain seq x y z
N MET A 1 10.87 -23.80 35.51
CA MET A 1 11.45 -22.82 36.47
C MET A 1 11.69 -23.39 37.87
N ASN A 2 10.90 -24.35 38.39
CA ASN A 2 11.00 -24.83 39.77
C ASN A 2 12.18 -25.79 40.08
N ASP A 3 12.61 -26.64 39.14
CA ASP A 3 13.65 -27.64 39.44
C ASP A 3 15.08 -27.08 39.41
N LEU A 4 15.35 -26.11 38.53
CA LEU A 4 16.64 -25.41 38.47
C LEU A 4 16.90 -24.59 39.75
N ASN A 5 15.89 -23.88 40.25
CA ASN A 5 15.97 -23.13 41.50
C ASN A 5 16.16 -24.04 42.73
N ARG A 6 15.57 -25.24 42.71
CA ARG A 6 15.71 -26.21 43.80
C ARG A 6 17.12 -26.83 43.84
N ASN A 7 17.75 -27.02 42.68
CA ASN A 7 19.10 -27.55 42.57
C ASN A 7 20.16 -26.51 42.95
N ALA A 8 20.00 -25.25 42.55
CA ALA A 8 20.88 -24.15 42.95
C ALA A 8 20.91 -23.99 44.49
N LYS A 9 19.72 -23.91 45.12
CA LYS A 9 19.62 -23.77 46.60
C LYS A 9 20.22 -24.95 47.37
N LYS A 10 20.13 -26.17 46.83
CA LYS A 10 20.76 -27.36 47.43
C LYS A 10 22.29 -27.33 47.31
N MET A 11 22.82 -26.78 46.23
CA MET A 11 24.25 -26.63 46.01
C MET A 11 24.84 -25.58 46.98
N ASP A 12 24.18 -24.44 47.13
CA ASP A 12 24.58 -23.38 48.07
C ASP A 12 24.58 -23.86 49.53
N THR A 13 23.57 -24.65 49.91
CA THR A 13 23.47 -25.21 51.27
C THR A 13 24.62 -26.19 51.56
N ARG A 14 25.00 -27.03 50.57
CA ARG A 14 26.12 -27.97 50.70
C ARG A 14 27.47 -27.25 50.74
N PHE A 15 27.63 -26.19 49.95
CA PHE A 15 28.85 -25.38 49.93
C PHE A 15 29.06 -24.64 51.25
N ASN A 16 28.00 -24.02 51.81
CA ASN A 16 28.06 -23.36 53.11
C ASN A 16 28.33 -24.35 54.26
N ALA A 17 27.77 -25.56 54.20
CA ALA A 17 28.07 -26.61 55.18
C ALA A 17 29.54 -27.07 55.10
N LEU A 18 30.11 -27.18 53.89
CA LEU A 18 31.51 -27.53 53.69
C LEU A 18 32.45 -26.46 54.27
N ILE A 19 32.18 -25.17 54.01
CA ILE A 19 32.94 -24.06 54.60
C ILE A 19 32.86 -24.10 56.14
N GLY A 20 31.66 -24.35 56.69
CA GLY A 20 31.47 -24.49 58.13
C GLY A 20 32.30 -25.62 58.75
N VAL A 21 32.36 -26.78 58.08
CA VAL A 21 33.18 -27.93 58.53
C VAL A 21 34.66 -27.59 58.48
N ILE A 22 35.15 -26.96 57.41
CA ILE A 22 36.55 -26.56 57.28
C ILE A 22 36.94 -25.56 58.38
N ALA A 23 36.06 -24.60 58.70
CA ALA A 23 36.29 -23.64 59.77
C ALA A 23 36.37 -24.32 61.15
N ILE A 24 35.49 -25.28 61.44
CA ILE A 24 35.52 -26.04 62.70
C ILE A 24 36.81 -26.86 62.82
N VAL A 25 37.21 -27.55 61.74
CA VAL A 25 38.46 -28.33 61.72
C VAL A 25 39.68 -27.43 61.93
N ALA A 26 39.71 -26.25 61.32
CA ALA A 26 40.79 -25.27 61.52
C ALA A 26 40.86 -24.76 62.98
N VAL A 27 39.71 -24.52 63.62
CA VAL A 27 39.63 -24.13 65.03
C VAL A 27 40.09 -25.26 65.94
N LEU A 28 39.64 -26.50 65.70
CA LEU A 28 40.05 -27.67 66.47
C LEU A 28 41.56 -27.95 66.32
N ALA A 29 42.10 -27.83 65.12
CA ALA A 29 43.53 -27.95 64.87
C ALA A 29 44.31 -26.86 65.62
N SER A 30 43.84 -25.61 65.60
CA SER A 30 44.47 -24.51 66.33
C SER A 30 44.46 -24.73 67.85
N ILE A 31 43.34 -25.24 68.40
CA ILE A 31 43.23 -25.61 69.82
C ILE A 31 44.21 -26.76 70.16
N TYR A 32 44.28 -27.77 69.32
CA TYR A 32 45.20 -28.91 69.49
C TYR A 32 46.66 -28.45 69.49
N PHE A 33 47.08 -27.67 68.50
CA PHE A 33 48.45 -27.11 68.43
C PHE A 33 48.76 -26.21 69.63
N PHE A 34 47.80 -25.40 70.09
CA PHE A 34 47.97 -24.57 71.29
C PHE A 34 48.11 -25.41 72.56
N SER A 35 47.37 -26.52 72.67
CA SER A 35 47.46 -27.44 73.81
C SER A 35 48.80 -28.17 73.87
N GLU A 36 49.30 -28.65 72.73
CA GLU A 36 50.62 -29.24 72.58
C GLU A 36 51.72 -28.22 72.89
N TYR A 37 51.60 -26.98 72.39
CA TYR A 37 52.53 -25.90 72.68
C TYR A 37 52.61 -25.60 74.19
N LYS A 38 51.47 -25.52 74.88
CA LYS A 38 51.41 -25.29 76.32
C LYS A 38 51.97 -26.46 77.14
N ALA A 39 51.69 -27.70 76.73
CA ALA A 39 52.23 -28.91 77.37
C ALA A 39 53.75 -29.02 77.18
N ALA A 40 54.25 -28.66 75.99
CA ALA A 40 55.66 -28.64 75.65
C ALA A 40 56.44 -27.61 76.48
N LEU A 41 55.87 -26.44 76.79
CA LEU A 41 56.52 -25.41 77.61
C LEU A 41 56.75 -25.85 79.06
N GLY A 42 55.83 -26.59 79.69
CA GLY A 42 55.98 -27.09 81.07
C GLY A 42 56.49 -26.06 82.10
N ASN A 43 56.97 -26.49 83.27
CA ASN A 43 57.67 -25.63 84.25
C ASN A 43 59.18 -25.50 83.92
N LYS A 44 59.56 -25.44 82.63
CA LYS A 44 60.96 -25.27 82.22
C LYS A 44 61.37 -23.81 82.40
N THR A 45 62.28 -23.54 83.33
CA THR A 45 62.69 -22.19 83.76
C THR A 45 64.08 -21.76 83.27
N LEU A 46 64.88 -22.64 82.67
CA LEU A 46 66.24 -22.35 82.22
C LEU A 46 66.29 -21.88 80.73
N PRO A 47 67.11 -20.87 80.38
CA PRO A 47 67.18 -20.32 79.02
C PRO A 47 67.61 -21.32 77.92
N GLU A 48 68.36 -22.38 78.25
CA GLU A 48 68.84 -23.39 77.30
C GLU A 48 67.74 -24.40 76.93
N ASP A 49 66.94 -24.85 77.90
CA ASP A 49 65.80 -25.77 77.68
C ASP A 49 64.72 -25.16 76.78
N ILE A 50 64.55 -23.83 76.86
CA ILE A 50 63.59 -23.08 76.05
C ILE A 50 64.09 -22.97 74.59
N LYS A 51 65.39 -22.82 74.37
CA LYS A 51 65.98 -22.77 73.01
C LYS A 51 65.86 -24.11 72.29
N GLU A 52 66.14 -25.21 72.99
CA GLU A 52 66.01 -26.56 72.42
C GLU A 52 64.54 -26.89 72.08
N LEU A 53 63.61 -26.56 72.99
CA LEU A 53 62.18 -26.71 72.75
C LEU A 53 61.68 -25.87 71.58
N ALA A 54 62.12 -24.60 71.50
CA ALA A 54 61.80 -23.72 70.38
C ALA A 54 62.35 -24.27 69.05
N GLY A 55 63.54 -24.90 69.06
CA GLY A 55 64.11 -25.59 67.91
C GLY A 55 63.28 -26.79 67.44
N VAL A 56 62.82 -27.64 68.36
CA VAL A 56 61.97 -28.80 68.02
C VAL A 56 60.58 -28.37 67.54
N LEU A 57 59.99 -27.34 68.14
CA LEU A 57 58.70 -26.78 67.70
C LEU A 57 58.84 -26.06 66.36
N GLY A 58 59.94 -25.35 66.13
CA GLY A 58 60.30 -24.75 64.85
C GLY A 58 60.43 -25.81 63.75
N ALA A 59 61.20 -26.87 63.98
CA ALA A 59 61.36 -27.96 63.01
C ALA A 59 60.06 -28.69 62.66
N LYS A 60 59.16 -28.90 63.65
CA LYS A 60 57.82 -29.45 63.41
C LYS A 60 56.94 -28.46 62.64
N GLY A 61 57.00 -27.17 62.99
CA GLY A 61 56.32 -26.09 62.27
C GLY A 61 56.77 -26.00 60.81
N ASP A 62 58.07 -26.10 60.57
CA ASP A 62 58.66 -26.10 59.23
C ASP A 62 58.26 -27.34 58.42
N TYR A 63 58.12 -28.51 59.05
CA TYR A 63 57.60 -29.72 58.40
C TYR A 63 56.15 -29.56 57.96
N TYR A 64 55.26 -29.12 58.87
CA TYR A 64 53.85 -28.91 58.53
C TYR A 64 53.66 -27.74 57.56
N GLY A 65 54.39 -26.63 57.74
CA GLY A 65 54.38 -25.50 56.81
C GLY A 65 54.91 -25.88 55.44
N GLY A 66 55.98 -26.67 55.37
CA GLY A 66 56.57 -27.20 54.14
C GLY A 66 55.67 -28.19 53.40
N LEU A 67 54.82 -28.94 54.11
CA LEU A 67 53.84 -29.86 53.52
C LEU A 67 52.52 -29.17 53.15
N LEU A 68 51.97 -28.35 54.04
CA LEU A 68 50.65 -27.72 53.87
C LEU A 68 50.68 -26.59 52.84
N ASN A 69 51.75 -25.80 52.75
CA ASN A 69 51.81 -24.69 51.80
C ASN A 69 51.70 -25.17 50.33
N PRO A 70 52.45 -26.20 49.88
CA PRO A 70 52.26 -26.77 48.54
C PRO A 70 50.88 -27.39 48.33
N VAL A 71 50.33 -28.08 49.33
CA VAL A 71 48.98 -28.70 49.23
C VAL A 71 47.90 -27.63 49.07
N PHE A 72 47.91 -26.58 49.89
CA PHE A 72 46.98 -25.47 49.77
C PHE A 72 47.20 -24.66 48.49
N GLY A 73 48.45 -24.51 48.04
CA GLY A 73 48.78 -23.90 46.76
C GLY A 73 48.18 -24.68 45.59
N PHE A 74 48.31 -26.01 45.59
CA PHE A 74 47.72 -26.89 44.57
C PHE A 74 46.19 -26.88 44.60
N LEU A 75 45.58 -26.91 45.79
CA LEU A 75 44.13 -26.81 45.94
C LEU A 75 43.59 -25.46 45.46
N SER A 76 44.29 -24.36 45.77
CA SER A 76 43.94 -23.01 45.31
C SER A 76 44.02 -22.91 43.79
N LEU A 77 45.07 -23.47 43.19
CA LEU A 77 45.21 -23.53 41.73
C LEU A 77 44.10 -24.37 41.09
N THR A 78 43.77 -25.52 41.68
CA THR A 78 42.69 -26.40 41.20
C THR A 78 41.33 -25.70 41.27
N ALA A 79 41.03 -25.02 42.38
CA ALA A 79 39.80 -24.24 42.54
C ALA A 79 39.72 -23.08 41.54
N LEU A 80 40.84 -22.40 41.27
CA LEU A 80 40.92 -21.35 40.26
C LEU A 80 40.66 -21.91 38.85
N LEU A 81 41.29 -23.04 38.49
CA LEU A 81 41.07 -23.70 37.21
C LEU A 81 39.61 -24.13 37.03
N TYR A 82 39.00 -24.71 38.08
CA TYR A 82 37.57 -25.05 38.07
C TYR A 82 36.70 -23.81 37.86
N THR A 83 37.02 -22.70 38.53
CA THR A 83 36.30 -21.42 38.37
C THR A 83 36.40 -20.90 36.93
N ILE A 84 37.58 -20.96 36.31
CA ILE A 84 37.78 -20.56 34.91
C ILE A 84 36.91 -21.41 33.97
N VAL A 85 36.84 -22.72 34.20
CA VAL A 85 35.99 -23.62 33.41
C VAL A 85 34.51 -23.28 33.57
N LEU A 86 34.06 -23.01 34.79
CA LEU A 86 32.68 -22.62 35.07
C LEU A 86 32.32 -21.29 34.39
N GLN A 87 33.17 -20.28 34.53
CA GLN A 87 33.00 -18.97 33.89
C GLN A 87 32.99 -19.08 32.36
N SER A 88 33.84 -19.94 31.78
CA SER A 88 33.85 -20.19 30.33
C SER A 88 32.52 -20.77 29.86
N ARG A 89 31.94 -21.70 30.63
CA ARG A 89 30.63 -22.28 30.33
C ARG A 89 29.50 -21.27 30.43
N GLU A 90 29.48 -20.43 31.47
CA GLU A 90 28.50 -19.35 31.63
C GLU A 90 28.57 -18.34 30.48
N LEU A 91 29.78 -17.94 30.07
CA LEU A 91 29.98 -17.05 28.93
C LEU A 91 29.47 -17.68 27.63
N SER A 92 29.68 -18.98 27.44
CA SER A 92 29.16 -19.70 26.27
C SER A 92 27.63 -19.71 26.24
N LEU A 93 26.98 -19.97 27.39
CA LEU A 93 25.53 -19.95 27.51
C LEU A 93 24.97 -18.54 27.27
N SER A 94 25.60 -17.51 27.84
CA SER A 94 25.22 -16.11 27.63
C SER A 94 25.33 -15.68 26.17
N ARG A 95 26.38 -16.11 25.46
CA ARG A 95 26.52 -15.87 24.01
C ARG A 95 25.40 -16.53 23.22
N GLN A 96 25.02 -17.77 23.57
CA GLN A 96 23.93 -18.49 22.93
C GLN A 96 22.58 -17.80 23.16
N GLU A 97 22.28 -17.37 24.39
CA GLU A 97 21.05 -16.62 24.70
C GLU A 97 20.98 -15.28 23.96
N LEU A 98 22.10 -14.57 23.85
CA LEU A 98 22.17 -13.33 23.06
C LEU A 98 21.91 -13.59 21.58
N GLU A 99 22.46 -14.67 21.02
CA GLU A 99 22.21 -15.05 19.63
C GLU A 99 20.73 -15.38 19.39
N LEU A 100 20.10 -16.15 20.28
CA LEU A 100 18.67 -16.46 20.21
C LEU A 100 17.82 -15.20 20.34
N THR A 101 18.17 -14.30 21.26
CA THR A 101 17.49 -13.01 21.46
C THR A 101 17.57 -12.15 20.20
N ARG A 102 18.75 -12.05 19.57
CA ARG A 102 18.91 -11.32 18.31
C ARG A 102 18.06 -11.89 17.19
N LYS A 103 17.98 -13.23 17.08
CA LYS A 103 17.11 -13.90 16.11
C LYS A 103 15.63 -13.59 16.36
N GLU A 104 15.19 -13.60 17.60
CA GLU A 104 13.79 -13.31 17.94
C GLU A 104 13.44 -11.83 17.71
N VAL A 105 14.32 -10.91 18.05
CA VAL A 105 14.16 -9.48 17.76
C VAL A 105 14.08 -9.23 16.25
N ALA A 106 14.93 -9.89 15.46
CA ALA A 106 14.88 -9.79 14.00
C ALA A 106 13.53 -10.29 13.45
N ARG A 107 13.06 -11.47 13.92
CA ARG A 107 11.74 -12.00 13.54
C ARG A 107 10.59 -11.07 13.94
N SER A 108 10.66 -10.49 15.14
CA SER A 108 9.66 -9.54 15.62
C SER A 108 9.65 -8.26 14.77
N ALA A 109 10.82 -7.78 14.35
CA ALA A 109 10.93 -6.62 13.45
C ALA A 109 10.30 -6.94 12.09
N ASP A 110 10.61 -8.11 11.50
CA ASP A 110 10.01 -8.54 10.24
C ASP A 110 8.48 -8.66 10.34
N ALA A 111 7.97 -9.26 11.42
CA ALA A 111 6.54 -9.36 11.69
C ALA A 111 5.88 -7.99 11.86
N GLN A 112 6.57 -7.03 12.48
CA GLN A 112 6.08 -5.67 12.65
C GLN A 112 5.99 -4.91 11.32
N VAL A 113 6.98 -5.09 10.42
CA VAL A 113 6.94 -4.51 9.07
C VAL A 113 5.77 -5.06 8.27
N LEU A 114 5.54 -6.38 8.32
CA LEU A 114 4.39 -7.01 7.66
C LEU A 114 3.06 -6.52 8.25
N SER A 115 2.98 -6.38 9.57
CA SER A 115 1.81 -5.83 10.26
C SER A 115 1.53 -4.39 9.86
N GLN A 116 2.55 -3.54 9.79
CA GLN A 116 2.43 -2.15 9.35
C GLN A 116 1.90 -2.06 7.91
N LYS A 117 2.40 -2.91 7.01
CA LYS A 117 1.90 -2.98 5.63
C LYS A 117 0.42 -3.37 5.58
N ALA A 118 0.01 -4.36 6.37
CA ALA A 118 -1.39 -4.77 6.45
C ALA A 118 -2.30 -3.68 7.02
N LEU A 119 -1.84 -2.95 8.05
CA LEU A 119 -2.57 -1.82 8.64
C LEU A 119 -2.73 -0.66 7.66
N ASN A 120 -1.68 -0.30 6.92
CA ASN A 120 -1.77 0.76 5.90
C ASN A 120 -2.76 0.36 4.80
N GLN A 121 -2.70 -0.89 4.33
CA GLN A 121 -3.68 -1.39 3.36
C GLN A 121 -5.11 -1.35 3.91
N GLN A 122 -5.32 -1.75 5.17
CA GLN A 122 -6.64 -1.67 5.80
C GLN A 122 -7.14 -0.22 5.94
N ALA A 123 -6.26 0.72 6.32
CA ALA A 123 -6.60 2.13 6.42
C ALA A 123 -6.98 2.73 5.05
N PHE A 124 -6.26 2.35 4.00
CA PHE A 124 -6.62 2.68 2.63
C PHE A 124 -7.99 2.12 2.26
N GLU A 125 -8.21 0.81 2.44
CA GLU A 125 -9.45 0.13 2.06
C GLU A 125 -10.65 0.74 2.79
N ASN A 126 -10.54 1.01 4.09
CA ASN A 126 -11.57 1.70 4.87
C ASN A 126 -11.92 3.07 4.27
N THR A 127 -10.91 3.88 3.96
CA THR A 127 -11.12 5.22 3.37
C THR A 127 -11.75 5.11 1.98
N PHE A 128 -11.25 4.21 1.14
CA PHE A 128 -11.77 3.94 -0.19
C PHE A 128 -13.26 3.52 -0.16
N PHE A 129 -13.62 2.54 0.67
CA PHE A 129 -15.00 2.08 0.78
C PHE A 129 -15.91 3.15 1.40
N ASN A 130 -15.41 3.97 2.32
CA ASN A 130 -16.15 5.14 2.81
C ASN A 130 -16.42 6.15 1.69
N MET A 131 -15.45 6.42 0.81
CA MET A 131 -15.68 7.29 -0.35
C MET A 131 -16.67 6.69 -1.36
N LEU A 132 -16.67 5.36 -1.55
CA LEU A 132 -17.68 4.68 -2.35
C LEU A 132 -19.10 4.78 -1.74
N ASN A 133 -19.20 4.68 -0.41
CA ASN A 133 -20.46 4.88 0.30
C ASN A 133 -20.95 6.33 0.16
N LEU A 134 -20.05 7.31 0.26
CA LEU A 134 -20.37 8.71 0.00
C LEU A 134 -20.83 8.93 -1.44
N ARG A 135 -20.20 8.29 -2.44
CA ARG A 135 -20.70 8.31 -3.83
C ARG A 135 -22.14 7.79 -3.90
N ALA A 136 -22.42 6.64 -3.28
CA ALA A 136 -23.77 6.07 -3.28
C ALA A 136 -24.80 6.98 -2.59
N GLU A 137 -24.39 7.72 -1.56
CA GLU A 137 -25.22 8.75 -0.92
C GLU A 137 -25.44 9.98 -1.80
N ILE A 138 -24.39 10.52 -2.43
CA ILE A 138 -24.50 11.60 -3.41
C ILE A 138 -25.49 11.20 -4.50
N ILE A 139 -25.35 10.00 -5.07
CA ILE A 139 -26.25 9.47 -6.09
C ILE A 139 -27.68 9.42 -5.57
N ARG A 140 -27.92 8.87 -4.37
CA ARG A 140 -29.28 8.81 -3.78
C ARG A 140 -29.93 10.18 -3.61
N ASN A 141 -29.11 11.20 -3.30
CA ASN A 141 -29.56 12.57 -3.08
C ASN A 141 -29.55 13.42 -4.36
N LEU A 142 -29.12 12.88 -5.51
CA LEU A 142 -29.22 13.58 -6.79
C LEU A 142 -30.68 13.89 -7.10
N GLU A 143 -30.94 15.13 -7.50
CA GLU A 143 -32.25 15.60 -7.91
C GLU A 143 -32.11 16.52 -9.12
N VAL A 144 -32.96 16.31 -10.14
CA VAL A 144 -33.03 17.21 -11.29
C VAL A 144 -34.47 17.45 -11.71
N SER A 145 -34.81 18.71 -11.91
CA SER A 145 -36.11 19.14 -12.41
C SER A 145 -36.01 19.39 -13.92
N LEU A 146 -36.58 18.52 -14.74
CA LEU A 146 -36.52 18.64 -16.21
C LEU A 146 -37.92 18.88 -16.79
N PRO A 147 -38.02 19.55 -17.95
CA PRO A 147 -39.30 19.65 -18.66
C PRO A 147 -39.85 18.25 -18.94
N ALA A 148 -41.12 18.03 -18.62
CA ALA A 148 -41.80 16.78 -18.93
C ALA A 148 -41.90 16.61 -20.45
N ASN A 149 -41.96 15.34 -20.88
CA ASN A 149 -42.14 14.97 -22.29
C ASN A 149 -43.29 15.80 -22.92
N LYS A 150 -43.13 16.21 -24.18
CA LYS A 150 -43.89 17.27 -24.93
C LYS A 150 -45.43 17.23 -24.88
N LEU A 151 -46.03 16.23 -24.24
CA LEU A 151 -47.47 16.04 -24.09
C LEU A 151 -48.13 17.16 -23.26
N ILE A 152 -47.40 17.80 -22.34
CA ILE A 152 -47.94 18.90 -21.52
C ILE A 152 -46.92 20.06 -21.47
N PRO A 153 -47.08 21.11 -22.28
CA PRO A 153 -46.22 22.30 -22.24
C PRO A 153 -46.18 22.90 -20.83
N GLY A 154 -44.97 23.14 -20.30
CA GLY A 154 -44.76 23.80 -19.01
C GLY A 154 -44.78 22.88 -17.79
N LYS A 155 -45.07 21.58 -17.94
CA LYS A 155 -44.94 20.62 -16.83
C LYS A 155 -43.45 20.34 -16.58
N ILE A 156 -43.05 20.36 -15.31
CA ILE A 156 -41.70 20.01 -14.85
C ILE A 156 -41.81 18.73 -14.03
N ASP A 157 -41.06 17.70 -14.41
CA ASP A 157 -40.95 16.45 -13.65
C ASP A 157 -39.63 16.46 -12.86
N VAL A 158 -39.70 15.99 -11.61
CA VAL A 158 -38.55 15.88 -10.70
C VAL A 158 -38.07 14.44 -10.68
N PHE A 159 -36.81 14.23 -11.02
CA PHE A 159 -36.16 12.92 -11.02
C PHE A 159 -35.14 12.86 -9.90
N LYS A 160 -35.04 11.70 -9.24
CA LYS A 160 -34.13 11.48 -8.10
C LYS A 160 -33.28 10.24 -8.27
N GLY A 161 -32.14 10.20 -7.59
CA GLY A 161 -31.34 8.98 -7.54
C GLY A 161 -30.70 8.63 -8.89
N ASN A 162 -30.54 7.32 -9.13
CA ASN A 162 -29.99 6.79 -10.38
C ASN A 162 -30.75 7.19 -11.65
N SER A 163 -32.05 7.50 -11.58
CA SER A 163 -32.81 7.88 -12.78
C SER A 163 -32.36 9.21 -13.36
N VAL A 164 -31.70 10.06 -12.56
CA VAL A 164 -31.18 11.37 -13.01
C VAL A 164 -30.27 11.21 -14.22
N PHE A 165 -29.34 10.25 -14.20
CA PHE A 165 -28.41 10.03 -15.32
C PHE A 165 -29.14 9.71 -16.63
N ASN A 166 -30.11 8.79 -16.56
CA ASN A 166 -30.90 8.40 -17.73
C ASN A 166 -31.72 9.57 -18.28
N GLN A 167 -32.33 10.36 -17.41
CA GLN A 167 -33.22 11.46 -17.78
C GLN A 167 -32.45 12.65 -18.35
N VAL A 168 -31.30 12.97 -17.76
CA VAL A 168 -30.37 13.95 -18.35
C VAL A 168 -29.93 13.48 -19.73
N MET A 169 -29.57 12.19 -19.90
CA MET A 169 -29.23 11.66 -21.21
C MET A 169 -30.37 11.74 -22.23
N ILE A 170 -31.63 11.47 -21.83
CA ILE A 170 -32.82 11.67 -22.69
C ILE A 170 -32.92 13.13 -23.12
N PHE A 171 -32.84 14.06 -22.16
CA PHE A 171 -32.95 15.50 -22.39
C PHE A 171 -31.89 16.03 -23.36
N LEU A 172 -30.63 15.61 -23.18
CA LEU A 172 -29.52 16.01 -24.05
C LEU A 172 -29.72 15.51 -25.48
N CYS A 173 -30.25 14.30 -25.65
CA CYS A 173 -30.49 13.71 -26.97
C CYS A 173 -31.81 14.16 -27.61
N GLU A 174 -32.70 14.84 -26.86
CA GLU A 174 -34.01 15.21 -27.37
C GLU A 174 -33.89 16.14 -28.58
N GLY A 175 -34.58 15.80 -29.68
CA GLY A 175 -34.54 16.58 -30.92
C GLY A 175 -33.20 16.53 -31.67
N VAL A 176 -32.22 15.78 -31.17
CA VAL A 176 -30.98 15.52 -31.89
C VAL A 176 -31.25 14.39 -32.88
N LYS A 177 -31.30 14.75 -34.17
CA LYS A 177 -31.39 13.75 -35.24
C LYS A 177 -30.09 12.94 -35.27
N ASP A 178 -30.20 11.65 -35.57
CA ASP A 178 -29.06 10.75 -35.78
C ASP A 178 -28.34 11.13 -37.08
N THR A 179 -27.57 12.20 -36.97
CA THR A 179 -26.71 12.74 -38.02
C THR A 179 -25.28 12.76 -37.53
N PRO A 180 -24.33 12.91 -38.44
CA PRO A 180 -22.92 13.02 -38.11
C PRO A 180 -22.55 14.08 -37.06
N PHE A 181 -23.34 15.16 -37.01
CA PHE A 181 -23.14 16.28 -36.08
C PHE A 181 -23.97 16.11 -34.79
N SER A 182 -24.53 14.92 -34.54
CA SER A 182 -25.33 14.66 -33.33
C SER A 182 -24.50 14.82 -32.06
N GLY A 183 -23.23 14.39 -32.08
CA GLY A 183 -22.31 14.55 -30.95
C GLY A 183 -22.07 16.01 -30.56
N SER A 184 -21.71 16.88 -31.50
CA SER A 184 -21.44 18.29 -31.19
C SER A 184 -22.65 19.02 -30.60
N LYS A 185 -23.86 18.72 -31.08
CA LYS A 185 -25.11 19.25 -30.51
C LYS A 185 -25.37 18.77 -29.09
N VAL A 186 -25.06 17.50 -28.80
CA VAL A 186 -25.20 16.94 -27.46
C VAL A 186 -24.18 17.58 -26.51
N GLU A 187 -22.95 17.80 -26.96
CA GLU A 187 -21.92 18.52 -26.18
C GLU A 187 -22.33 19.95 -25.86
N GLU A 188 -22.86 20.69 -26.84
CA GLU A 188 -23.37 22.05 -26.64
C GLU A 188 -24.50 22.07 -25.59
N LYS A 189 -25.50 21.20 -25.74
CA LYS A 189 -26.56 21.03 -24.75
C LYS A 189 -26.05 20.63 -23.37
N PHE A 190 -25.01 19.80 -23.31
CA PHE A 190 -24.41 19.39 -22.04
C PHE A 190 -23.68 20.53 -21.35
N LYS A 191 -22.96 21.36 -22.12
CA LYS A 191 -22.34 22.60 -21.63
C LYS A 191 -23.39 23.56 -21.08
N GLU A 192 -24.48 23.78 -21.81
CA GLU A 192 -25.61 24.59 -21.33
C GLU A 192 -26.23 24.01 -20.05
N PHE A 193 -26.44 22.69 -20.00
CA PHE A 193 -26.94 22.02 -18.81
C PHE A 193 -26.02 22.22 -17.61
N GLN A 194 -24.71 22.08 -17.77
CA GLN A 194 -23.74 22.31 -16.70
C GLN A 194 -23.70 23.76 -16.25
N LEU A 195 -23.81 24.74 -17.15
CA LEU A 195 -23.85 26.15 -16.79
C LEU A 195 -25.12 26.49 -15.98
N GLN A 196 -26.26 25.91 -16.32
CA GLN A 196 -27.53 26.18 -15.66
C GLN A 196 -27.74 25.36 -14.38
N LYS A 197 -27.13 24.17 -14.28
CA LYS A 197 -27.36 23.17 -13.22
C LYS A 197 -26.08 22.53 -12.73
N ALA A 198 -25.02 23.33 -12.58
CA ALA A 198 -23.69 22.90 -12.16
C ALA A 198 -23.72 22.02 -10.90
N GLU A 199 -24.58 22.36 -9.94
CA GLU A 199 -24.69 21.65 -8.67
C GLU A 199 -25.23 20.22 -8.80
N VAL A 200 -25.99 19.91 -9.86
CA VAL A 200 -26.64 18.60 -10.00
C VAL A 200 -25.60 17.51 -10.25
N LEU A 201 -24.74 17.66 -11.26
CA LEU A 201 -23.75 16.64 -11.61
C LEU A 201 -22.32 17.02 -11.20
N GLY A 202 -22.05 18.30 -10.89
CA GLY A 202 -20.71 18.77 -10.53
C GLY A 202 -20.16 18.12 -9.28
N SER A 203 -20.95 18.08 -8.19
CA SER A 203 -20.52 17.42 -6.94
C SER A 203 -20.29 15.91 -7.12
N TYR A 204 -21.09 15.27 -7.98
CA TYR A 204 -20.91 13.86 -8.33
C TYR A 204 -19.60 13.63 -9.10
N PHE A 205 -19.34 14.38 -10.18
CA PHE A 205 -18.10 14.24 -10.95
C PHE A 205 -16.86 14.57 -10.14
N ASN A 206 -16.92 15.61 -9.30
CA ASN A 206 -15.81 15.95 -8.42
C ASN A 206 -15.54 14.85 -7.42
N ASN A 207 -16.57 14.29 -6.76
CA ASN A 207 -16.39 13.17 -5.84
C ASN A 207 -15.72 11.97 -6.55
N LEU A 208 -16.15 11.67 -7.79
CA LEU A 208 -15.55 10.59 -8.56
C LEU A 208 -14.07 10.85 -8.87
N LYS A 209 -13.73 12.08 -9.28
CA LYS A 209 -12.34 12.51 -9.48
C LYS A 209 -11.53 12.34 -8.20
N GLN A 210 -12.07 12.75 -7.04
CA GLN A 210 -11.37 12.60 -5.76
C GLN A 210 -11.10 11.13 -5.40
N ILE A 211 -12.02 10.20 -5.71
CA ILE A 211 -11.76 8.76 -5.51
C ILE A 211 -10.59 8.30 -6.38
N LEU A 212 -10.55 8.72 -7.65
CA LEU A 212 -9.47 8.36 -8.56
C LEU A 212 -8.13 8.95 -8.12
N LEU A 213 -8.12 10.22 -7.69
CA LEU A 213 -6.93 10.87 -7.14
C LEU A 213 -6.44 10.19 -5.85
N PHE A 214 -7.36 9.78 -4.98
CA PHE A 214 -7.02 9.05 -3.77
C PHE A 214 -6.35 7.70 -4.09
N ILE A 215 -6.88 6.95 -5.06
CA ILE A 215 -6.26 5.71 -5.54
C ILE A 215 -4.87 6.00 -6.12
N ASP A 216 -4.77 7.03 -6.99
CA ASP A 216 -3.55 7.34 -7.73
C ASP A 216 -2.40 7.81 -6.84
N GLY A 217 -2.72 8.69 -5.89
CA GLY A 217 -1.78 9.35 -5.00
C GLY A 217 -1.34 8.50 -3.79
N TYR A 218 -1.95 7.34 -3.55
CA TYR A 218 -1.56 6.50 -2.41
C TYR A 218 -0.21 5.83 -2.66
N MET A 219 0.82 6.22 -1.88
CA MET A 219 2.21 5.82 -2.09
C MET A 219 2.47 4.33 -1.82
N ASP A 220 1.79 3.75 -0.84
CA ASP A 220 2.04 2.37 -0.40
C ASP A 220 1.33 1.31 -1.27
N LEU A 221 0.57 1.73 -2.29
CA LEU A 221 -0.05 0.83 -3.27
C LEU A 221 0.81 0.72 -4.53
N ASP A 222 1.03 -0.52 -4.97
CA ASP A 222 1.58 -0.79 -6.29
C ASP A 222 0.54 -0.52 -7.40
N ASP A 223 1.01 -0.34 -8.63
CA ASP A 223 0.14 -0.01 -9.77
C ASP A 223 -0.92 -1.10 -10.02
N LYS A 224 -0.61 -2.35 -9.71
CA LYS A 224 -1.55 -3.47 -9.82
C LYS A 224 -2.71 -3.31 -8.82
N SER A 225 -2.44 -2.96 -7.57
CA SER A 225 -3.47 -2.70 -6.58
C SER A 225 -4.27 -1.44 -6.91
N LYS A 226 -3.61 -0.37 -7.39
CA LYS A 226 -4.31 0.84 -7.86
C LYS A 226 -5.31 0.50 -8.97
N ARG A 227 -4.89 -0.25 -9.98
CA ARG A 227 -5.78 -0.75 -11.04
C ARG A 227 -6.92 -1.62 -10.50
N LYS A 228 -6.66 -2.50 -9.52
CA LYS A 228 -7.70 -3.30 -8.86
C LYS A 228 -8.79 -2.41 -8.24
N TYR A 229 -8.44 -1.38 -7.47
CA TYR A 229 -9.42 -0.48 -6.85
C TYR A 229 -10.15 0.40 -7.87
N ALA A 230 -9.45 0.90 -8.88
CA ALA A 230 -10.08 1.61 -9.98
C ALA A 230 -11.08 0.72 -10.73
N ASN A 231 -10.77 -0.56 -10.96
CA ASN A 231 -11.69 -1.52 -11.57
C ASN A 231 -12.93 -1.77 -10.70
N ILE A 232 -12.79 -1.81 -9.36
CA ILE A 232 -13.93 -1.91 -8.45
C ILE A 232 -14.84 -0.69 -8.61
N LEU A 233 -14.29 0.52 -8.67
CA LEU A 233 -15.05 1.74 -8.94
C LEU A 233 -15.74 1.70 -10.31
N LYS A 234 -15.00 1.33 -11.37
CA LYS A 234 -15.53 1.20 -12.74
C LYS A 234 -16.73 0.28 -12.82
N GLY A 235 -16.68 -0.85 -12.12
CA GLY A 235 -17.76 -1.84 -12.09
C GLY A 235 -19.08 -1.35 -11.49
N GLN A 236 -19.10 -0.18 -10.85
CA GLN A 236 -20.31 0.40 -10.26
C GLN A 236 -21.05 1.38 -11.16
N PHE A 237 -20.49 1.74 -12.32
CA PHE A 237 -21.11 2.73 -13.18
C PHE A 237 -22.24 2.14 -14.02
N SER A 238 -23.35 2.88 -14.09
CA SER A 238 -24.40 2.57 -15.08
C SER A 238 -24.00 3.05 -16.48
N SER A 239 -24.64 2.52 -17.53
CA SER A 239 -24.34 2.94 -18.90
C SER A 239 -24.54 4.44 -19.13
N ASP A 240 -25.62 5.04 -18.60
CA ASP A 240 -25.88 6.48 -18.77
C ASP A 240 -24.90 7.34 -17.94
N GLU A 241 -24.45 6.84 -16.79
CA GLU A 241 -23.45 7.51 -15.94
C GLU A 241 -22.07 7.56 -16.62
N ILE A 242 -21.61 6.45 -17.21
CA ILE A 242 -20.38 6.42 -18.02
C ILE A 242 -20.47 7.43 -19.17
N ASN A 243 -21.64 7.56 -19.81
CA ASN A 243 -21.82 8.48 -20.93
C ASN A 243 -21.75 9.94 -20.50
N LEU A 244 -22.39 10.29 -19.37
CA LEU A 244 -22.32 11.65 -18.84
C LEU A 244 -20.92 11.99 -18.34
N LEU A 245 -20.22 11.02 -17.76
CA LEU A 245 -18.83 11.18 -17.35
C LEU A 245 -17.91 11.37 -18.56
N PHE A 246 -18.18 10.66 -19.66
CA PHE A 246 -17.48 10.85 -20.92
C PHE A 246 -17.67 12.28 -21.44
N LEU A 247 -18.91 12.79 -21.43
CA LEU A 247 -19.21 14.17 -21.80
C LEU A 247 -18.53 15.20 -20.89
N HIS A 248 -18.42 14.91 -19.59
CA HIS A 248 -17.80 15.80 -18.61
C HIS A 248 -16.33 16.12 -18.94
N GLY A 249 -15.54 15.12 -19.33
CA GLY A 249 -14.13 15.33 -19.68
C GLY A 249 -13.88 15.83 -21.10
N ILE A 250 -14.90 15.98 -21.95
CA ILE A 250 -14.73 16.57 -23.30
C ILE A 250 -14.41 18.05 -23.22
N ASP A 251 -15.06 18.76 -22.30
CA ASP A 251 -14.73 20.15 -22.06
C ASP A 251 -13.29 20.24 -21.53
N ASP A 252 -12.48 21.10 -22.15
CA ASP A 252 -11.06 21.28 -21.83
C ASP A 252 -10.79 22.62 -21.15
N SER A 253 -11.87 23.29 -20.73
CA SER A 253 -11.84 24.64 -20.20
C SER A 253 -11.17 24.73 -18.82
N SER A 254 -11.12 23.62 -18.07
CA SER A 254 -10.60 23.59 -16.71
C SER A 254 -9.45 22.60 -16.51
N TYR A 255 -8.51 22.96 -15.63
CA TYR A 255 -7.45 22.06 -15.15
C TYR A 255 -8.03 20.77 -14.56
N ASP A 256 -9.14 20.88 -13.84
CA ASP A 256 -9.83 19.75 -13.21
C ASP A 256 -10.30 18.69 -14.20
N GLN A 257 -10.80 19.10 -15.37
CA GLN A 257 -11.22 18.17 -16.42
C GLN A 257 -10.02 17.47 -17.07
N LYS A 258 -8.90 18.17 -17.26
CA LYS A 258 -7.66 17.58 -17.80
C LYS A 258 -7.11 16.50 -16.90
N GLU A 259 -7.08 16.78 -15.59
CA GLU A 259 -6.65 15.82 -14.58
C GLU A 259 -7.55 14.57 -14.58
N PHE A 260 -8.88 14.76 -14.64
CA PHE A 260 -9.82 13.66 -14.79
C PHE A 260 -9.56 12.84 -16.08
N VAL A 261 -9.35 13.49 -17.22
CA VAL A 261 -9.07 12.80 -18.51
C VAL A 261 -7.80 11.95 -18.42
N ASN A 262 -6.76 12.44 -17.76
CA ASN A 262 -5.51 11.68 -17.56
C ASN A 262 -5.74 10.45 -16.68
N LEU A 263 -6.48 10.60 -15.57
CA LEU A 263 -6.89 9.48 -14.73
C LEU A 263 -7.77 8.48 -15.51
N ALA A 264 -8.68 8.99 -16.34
CA ALA A 264 -9.56 8.19 -17.17
C ALA A 264 -8.79 7.33 -18.18
N LYS A 265 -7.72 7.88 -18.78
CA LYS A 265 -6.77 7.14 -19.62
C LYS A 265 -6.03 6.07 -18.82
N LYS A 266 -5.39 6.47 -17.72
CA LYS A 266 -4.58 5.57 -16.88
C LYS A 266 -5.35 4.35 -16.40
N TYR A 267 -6.60 4.55 -15.98
CA TYR A 267 -7.45 3.51 -15.41
C TYR A 267 -8.47 2.90 -16.38
N GLU A 268 -8.45 3.31 -17.65
CA GLU A 268 -9.35 2.79 -18.69
C GLU A 268 -10.83 2.90 -18.27
N ILE A 269 -11.23 4.09 -17.80
CA ILE A 269 -12.56 4.33 -17.20
C ILE A 269 -13.72 4.04 -18.16
N PHE A 270 -13.52 4.22 -19.47
CA PHE A 270 -14.54 4.05 -20.50
C PHE A 270 -14.48 2.68 -21.19
N GLU A 271 -13.81 1.69 -20.60
CA GLU A 271 -13.72 0.33 -21.14
C GLU A 271 -15.09 -0.31 -21.42
N PHE A 272 -16.12 -0.01 -20.61
CA PHE A 272 -17.47 -0.56 -20.77
C PHE A 272 -18.44 0.40 -21.48
N ILE A 273 -17.95 1.44 -22.15
CA ILE A 273 -18.81 2.34 -22.92
C ILE A 273 -19.40 1.61 -24.13
N ASN A 274 -20.69 1.82 -24.40
CA ASN A 274 -21.41 1.07 -25.43
C ASN A 274 -21.18 1.66 -26.83
N PHE A 275 -20.42 0.96 -27.68
CA PHE A 275 -20.32 1.25 -29.12
C PHE A 275 -21.36 0.43 -29.92
N LYS A 276 -22.00 0.99 -30.96
CA LYS A 276 -22.96 0.24 -31.78
C LYS A 276 -22.25 -0.38 -32.99
N HIS A 277 -22.17 -1.71 -33.05
CA HIS A 277 -21.46 -2.43 -34.13
C HIS A 277 -22.36 -2.80 -35.33
N ASN A 278 -23.69 -2.85 -35.17
CA ASN A 278 -24.60 -3.50 -36.15
C ASN A 278 -25.30 -2.59 -37.18
N ASP A 279 -25.33 -1.26 -37.03
CA ASP A 279 -25.90 -0.33 -38.03
C ASP A 279 -24.83 0.41 -38.87
N VAL A 280 -23.56 0.16 -38.57
CA VAL A 280 -22.44 0.96 -39.06
C VAL A 280 -22.24 0.75 -40.54
N ARG A 281 -22.24 -0.49 -41.03
CA ARG A 281 -21.93 -0.78 -42.44
C ARG A 281 -22.99 -0.22 -43.39
N GLU A 282 -24.25 -0.15 -42.97
CA GLU A 282 -25.37 0.40 -43.76
C GLU A 282 -25.41 1.94 -43.69
N LYS A 283 -25.26 2.54 -42.49
CA LYS A 283 -25.21 4.01 -42.36
C LYS A 283 -23.94 4.61 -42.97
N PHE A 284 -22.79 3.93 -42.87
CA PHE A 284 -21.53 4.39 -43.47
C PHE A 284 -21.58 4.32 -44.99
N LYS A 285 -22.26 3.32 -45.60
CA LYS A 285 -22.53 3.29 -47.05
C LYS A 285 -23.42 4.45 -47.50
N GLN A 286 -24.36 4.90 -46.67
CA GLN A 286 -25.21 6.06 -46.97
C GLN A 286 -24.43 7.38 -46.81
N VAL A 287 -23.63 7.51 -45.75
CA VAL A 287 -22.78 8.69 -45.49
C VAL A 287 -21.68 8.84 -46.53
N SER A 288 -21.03 7.75 -46.96
CA SER A 288 -20.03 7.79 -48.04
C SER A 288 -20.64 8.19 -49.39
N LYS A 289 -21.94 7.89 -49.62
CA LYS A 289 -22.72 8.37 -50.76
C LYS A 289 -23.15 9.83 -50.63
N SER A 290 -23.29 10.38 -49.42
CA SER A 290 -23.53 11.81 -49.20
C SER A 290 -22.24 12.64 -49.25
N ALA A 291 -21.09 12.06 -48.87
CA ALA A 291 -19.78 12.71 -48.94
C ALA A 291 -19.32 12.96 -50.39
N SER A 292 -19.79 12.18 -51.37
CA SER A 292 -19.59 12.47 -52.80
C SER A 292 -20.36 13.70 -53.29
N ASN A 293 -21.29 14.25 -52.51
CA ASN A 293 -22.04 15.47 -52.79
C ASN A 293 -21.59 16.69 -51.96
N GLY A 294 -20.38 16.67 -51.40
CA GLY A 294 -19.74 17.87 -50.81
C GLY A 294 -19.93 18.06 -49.29
N GLY A 295 -20.28 17.01 -48.54
CA GLY A 295 -20.35 17.06 -47.07
C GLY A 295 -19.30 16.18 -46.39
N ASN A 296 -18.32 16.78 -45.71
CA ASN A 296 -17.36 16.05 -44.88
C ASN A 296 -18.04 15.39 -43.69
N VAL A 297 -17.84 14.08 -43.52
CA VAL A 297 -18.29 13.34 -42.34
C VAL A 297 -17.26 12.28 -41.97
N THR A 298 -16.50 12.54 -40.91
CA THR A 298 -15.69 11.58 -40.15
C THR A 298 -16.46 11.30 -38.86
N THR A 299 -17.16 10.17 -38.77
CA THR A 299 -17.99 9.85 -37.59
C THR A 299 -17.95 8.40 -37.21
N PHE A 300 -17.94 8.17 -35.89
CA PHE A 300 -18.04 6.86 -35.29
C PHE A 300 -19.40 6.68 -34.61
N PRO A 301 -20.09 5.56 -34.85
CA PRO A 301 -21.32 5.26 -34.15
C PRO A 301 -21.00 4.88 -32.71
N ALA A 302 -21.63 5.56 -31.75
CA ALA A 302 -21.50 5.14 -30.36
C ALA A 302 -22.58 5.69 -29.44
N LEU A 303 -22.94 4.85 -28.48
CA LEU A 303 -24.02 4.96 -27.50
C LEU A 303 -25.35 4.47 -28.06
N LYS A 304 -25.83 3.37 -27.49
CA LYS A 304 -27.13 2.75 -27.79
C LYS A 304 -28.19 3.84 -28.00
N ASP A 305 -28.57 4.06 -29.25
CA ASP A 305 -29.71 4.87 -29.70
C ASP A 305 -29.72 6.35 -29.26
N ARG A 306 -28.54 6.96 -28.99
CA ARG A 306 -28.44 8.32 -28.42
C ARG A 306 -27.76 9.36 -29.33
N PHE A 307 -26.50 9.15 -29.76
CA PHE A 307 -25.78 10.05 -30.70
C PHE A 307 -24.58 9.33 -31.35
N THR A 308 -23.72 10.03 -32.10
CA THR A 308 -22.47 9.52 -32.69
C THR A 308 -21.25 10.28 -32.13
N PHE A 309 -20.13 9.58 -31.87
CA PHE A 309 -18.90 10.23 -31.40
C PHE A 309 -18.18 10.96 -32.54
N SER A 310 -17.62 12.13 -32.19
CA SER A 310 -16.62 12.83 -32.99
C SER A 310 -15.26 12.12 -32.87
N HIS A 311 -14.48 12.09 -33.96
CA HIS A 311 -13.08 11.63 -33.93
C HIS A 311 -12.25 12.40 -32.89
N LEU A 312 -12.54 13.69 -32.69
CA LEU A 312 -11.85 14.56 -31.73
C LEU A 312 -12.03 14.08 -30.28
N TRP A 313 -13.20 13.54 -29.94
CA TRP A 313 -13.46 13.04 -28.60
C TRP A 313 -12.70 11.74 -28.33
N LEU A 314 -12.71 10.81 -29.28
CA LEU A 314 -11.91 9.59 -29.16
C LEU A 314 -10.41 9.91 -29.05
N ALA A 315 -9.94 10.89 -29.83
CA ALA A 315 -8.57 11.37 -29.77
C ALA A 315 -8.22 11.97 -28.40
N LYS A 316 -9.12 12.78 -27.82
CA LYS A 316 -8.91 13.37 -26.48
C LYS A 316 -8.64 12.31 -25.41
N TYR A 317 -9.34 11.19 -25.49
CA TYR A 317 -9.21 10.05 -24.56
C TYR A 317 -8.20 8.99 -25.00
N SER A 318 -7.38 9.28 -26.00
CA SER A 318 -6.31 8.40 -26.49
C SER A 318 -4.92 8.99 -26.24
N GLU A 319 -3.92 8.13 -26.26
CA GLU A 319 -2.49 8.45 -26.26
C GLU A 319 -1.88 7.95 -27.56
N PHE A 320 -0.91 8.68 -28.09
CA PHE A 320 -0.35 8.43 -29.42
C PHE A 320 1.16 8.30 -29.36
N ASP A 321 1.73 7.49 -30.25
CA ASP A 321 3.17 7.49 -30.54
C ASP A 321 3.55 8.58 -31.55
N GLU A 322 4.84 8.67 -31.87
CA GLU A 322 5.40 9.59 -32.87
C GLU A 322 4.87 9.35 -34.31
N PHE A 323 4.17 8.23 -34.55
CA PHE A 323 3.62 7.85 -35.83
C PHE A 323 2.08 7.98 -35.87
N ASP A 324 1.49 8.71 -34.92
CA ASP A 324 0.05 8.90 -34.75
C ASP A 324 -0.74 7.61 -34.48
N HIS A 325 -0.10 6.52 -34.04
CA HIS A 325 -0.79 5.31 -33.63
C HIS A 325 -1.18 5.38 -32.17
N VAL A 326 -2.40 4.92 -31.86
CA VAL A 326 -2.88 4.88 -30.48
C VAL A 326 -2.10 3.84 -29.66
N THR A 327 -1.37 4.29 -28.64
CA THR A 327 -0.58 3.44 -27.72
C THR A 327 -1.37 3.06 -26.47
N GLY A 328 -2.15 4.00 -25.94
CA GLY A 328 -3.01 3.84 -24.76
C GLY A 328 -4.34 4.57 -24.95
N SER A 329 -5.36 4.22 -24.17
CA SER A 329 -6.63 4.96 -24.20
C SER A 329 -7.47 4.72 -22.96
N ALA A 330 -8.39 5.63 -22.69
CA ALA A 330 -9.39 5.43 -21.64
C ALA A 330 -10.40 4.32 -21.96
N PHE A 331 -10.39 3.76 -23.17
CA PHE A 331 -11.31 2.70 -23.61
C PHE A 331 -10.74 1.28 -23.46
N GLY A 332 -9.47 1.13 -23.07
CA GLY A 332 -8.86 -0.17 -22.81
C GLY A 332 -9.12 -1.21 -23.89
N SER A 333 -9.65 -2.37 -23.47
CA SER A 333 -9.95 -3.51 -24.36
C SER A 333 -11.35 -3.46 -25.01
N ASN A 334 -12.04 -2.31 -25.01
CA ASN A 334 -13.38 -2.19 -25.56
C ASN A 334 -13.44 -2.63 -27.04
N PRO A 335 -14.24 -3.66 -27.41
CA PRO A 335 -14.27 -4.19 -28.77
C PRO A 335 -14.66 -3.15 -29.84
N GLY A 336 -15.57 -2.25 -29.50
CA GLY A 336 -16.00 -1.19 -30.42
C GLY A 336 -14.91 -0.17 -30.67
N PHE A 337 -14.19 0.26 -29.62
CA PHE A 337 -13.04 1.14 -29.79
C PHE A 337 -11.91 0.47 -30.59
N GLN A 338 -11.61 -0.80 -30.32
CA GLN A 338 -10.56 -1.53 -31.06
C GLN A 338 -10.82 -1.58 -32.56
N PHE A 339 -12.08 -1.64 -33.00
CA PHE A 339 -12.44 -1.56 -34.41
C PHE A 339 -12.11 -0.19 -35.04
N TYR A 340 -12.21 0.89 -34.26
CA TYR A 340 -12.01 2.26 -34.73
C TYR A 340 -10.65 2.87 -34.43
N LYS A 341 -9.86 2.22 -33.57
CA LYS A 341 -8.56 2.70 -33.07
C LYS A 341 -7.62 3.19 -34.18
N TYR A 342 -7.58 2.52 -35.33
CA TYR A 342 -6.74 2.88 -36.49
C TYR A 342 -7.19 4.14 -37.24
N GLN A 343 -8.40 4.60 -36.98
CA GLN A 343 -8.99 5.81 -37.58
C GLN A 343 -8.96 7.01 -36.62
N VAL A 344 -8.48 6.81 -35.39
CA VAL A 344 -8.27 7.85 -34.39
C VAL A 344 -6.86 8.42 -34.57
N ARG A 345 -6.75 9.74 -34.66
CA ARG A 345 -5.50 10.48 -34.87
C ARG A 345 -5.36 11.58 -33.81
N PRO A 346 -4.15 12.10 -33.55
CA PRO A 346 -3.97 13.30 -32.74
C PRO A 346 -4.82 14.46 -33.28
N ILE A 347 -5.28 15.30 -32.35
CA ILE A 347 -6.13 16.46 -32.69
C ILE A 347 -5.39 17.42 -33.65
N GLU A 348 -4.09 17.62 -33.45
CA GLU A 348 -3.26 18.50 -34.29
C GLU A 348 -3.15 17.98 -35.73
N SER A 349 -2.81 16.70 -35.91
CA SER A 349 -2.76 16.05 -37.23
C SER A 349 -4.11 16.11 -37.96
N GLU A 350 -5.21 15.95 -37.22
CA GLU A 350 -6.56 16.03 -37.79
C GLU A 350 -6.90 17.47 -38.23
N LEU A 351 -6.52 18.48 -37.44
CA LEU A 351 -6.71 19.89 -37.78
C LEU A 351 -5.90 20.31 -39.01
N GLU A 352 -4.65 19.86 -39.14
CA GLU A 352 -3.82 20.12 -40.32
C GLU A 352 -4.45 19.54 -41.58
N ARG A 353 -4.93 18.30 -41.51
CA ARG A 353 -5.59 17.64 -42.65
C ARG A 353 -6.87 18.36 -43.08
N ILE A 354 -7.68 18.83 -42.12
CA ILE A 354 -8.87 19.63 -42.41
C ILE A 354 -8.45 20.93 -43.12
N LYS A 355 -7.41 21.62 -42.64
CA LYS A 355 -6.90 22.84 -43.28
C LYS A 355 -6.41 22.57 -44.71
N GLU A 356 -5.63 21.51 -44.92
CA GLU A 356 -5.14 21.13 -46.25
C GLU A 356 -6.29 20.79 -47.22
N LYS A 357 -7.31 20.09 -46.74
CA LYS A 357 -8.46 19.69 -47.55
C LYS A 357 -9.34 20.89 -47.93
N VAL A 358 -9.59 21.79 -46.98
CA VAL A 358 -10.29 23.07 -47.24
C VAL A 358 -9.49 23.94 -48.23
N ALA A 359 -8.17 24.00 -48.09
CA ALA A 359 -7.29 24.71 -49.03
C ALA A 359 -7.32 24.09 -50.45
N LYS A 360 -7.52 22.77 -50.55
CA LYS A 360 -7.61 22.06 -51.84
C LYS A 360 -8.98 22.26 -52.50
N GLU A 361 -10.07 22.25 -51.74
CA GLU A 361 -11.43 22.50 -52.23
C GLU A 361 -11.64 23.96 -52.66
N SER A 362 -11.03 24.91 -51.95
CA SER A 362 -11.05 26.34 -52.34
C SER A 362 -10.22 26.65 -53.59
N ARG A 363 -9.21 25.83 -53.92
CA ARG A 363 -8.45 25.91 -55.19
C ARG A 363 -9.14 25.25 -56.38
N LEU A 364 -10.17 24.42 -56.15
CA LEU A 364 -10.95 23.73 -57.19
C LEU A 364 -12.23 24.51 -57.59
N ASN A 365 -12.63 25.51 -56.80
CA ASN A 365 -13.79 26.37 -57.02
C ASN A 365 -13.41 27.76 -57.58
N VAL A 366 -12.16 27.94 -58.02
CA VAL A 366 -11.64 29.07 -58.82
C VAL A 366 -11.24 28.51 -60.17
#